data_AF-A0A7I9ZKY8-F1
#
_entry.id   AF-A0A7I9ZKY8-F1
#
_cell.length_a   1.000
_cell.length_b   1.000
_cell.length_c   1.000
_cell.angle_alpha   90.00
_cell.angle_beta   90.00
_cell.angle_gamma   90.00
#
_symmetry.space_group_name_H-M   'P 1'
#
loop_
_entity.id
_entity.type
_entity.pdbx_description
1 polymer ?
#
loop_
_entity_poly.entity_id
_entity_poly.type
_entity_poly.pdbx_seq_one_letter_code
_entity_poly.pdbx_strand_id
1 'polypeptide(L)'
;MGSTSPLREPSRDGLVFPAVDIAEGDAEYLPDTLATRGLTTTDVVISSLPWASFGTELQQRLIHAVTATLSPDSVFATFSYAHAQQLPQARRFRTLLAERFEEVTVRRTVWCNIPPAYVLQARRPRRP
;
A
#
# COMPACT_ATOMS: atom_id res chain seq x y z
N MET A 1 -9.09 -33.80 45.98
CA MET A 1 -9.95 -32.64 45.61
C MET A 1 -9.09 -31.65 44.85
N GLY A 2 -9.54 -31.29 43.64
CA GLY A 2 -8.69 -30.89 42.52
C GLY A 2 -7.99 -29.54 42.66
N SER A 3 -6.69 -29.55 42.38
CA SER A 3 -5.87 -28.39 42.08
C SER A 3 -6.15 -27.96 40.64
N THR A 4 -7.00 -26.96 40.44
CA THR A 4 -7.19 -26.30 39.15
C THR A 4 -6.01 -25.37 38.87
N SER A 5 -5.04 -25.89 38.14
CA SER A 5 -4.03 -25.12 37.43
C SER A 5 -4.74 -24.14 36.48
N PRO A 6 -4.46 -22.82 36.49
CA PRO A 6 -4.94 -21.96 35.43
C PRO A 6 -4.31 -22.44 34.11
N LEU A 7 -5.15 -22.65 33.11
CA LEU A 7 -4.79 -22.97 31.74
C LEU A 7 -3.68 -22.01 31.29
N ARG A 8 -2.53 -22.57 30.88
CA ARG A 8 -1.57 -21.84 30.04
C ARG A 8 -2.37 -21.37 28.82
N GLU A 9 -2.55 -20.05 28.71
CA GLU A 9 -2.93 -19.45 27.44
C GLU A 9 -1.91 -19.92 26.39
N PRO A 10 -2.35 -20.34 25.19
CA PRO A 10 -1.42 -20.75 24.15
C PRO A 10 -0.47 -19.59 23.88
N SER A 11 0.83 -19.85 23.96
CA SER A 11 1.85 -18.88 23.57
C SER A 11 1.50 -18.38 22.19
N ARG A 12 1.17 -17.09 22.08
CA ARG A 12 1.29 -16.35 20.83
C ARG A 12 2.78 -16.34 20.53
N ASP A 13 3.30 -17.42 19.97
CA ASP A 13 4.59 -17.42 19.28
C ASP A 13 4.37 -16.60 18.00
N GLY A 14 4.15 -15.30 18.21
CA GLY A 14 3.99 -14.32 17.17
C GLY A 14 5.29 -14.29 16.40
N LEU A 15 5.19 -14.36 15.08
CA LEU A 15 6.33 -14.10 14.22
C LEU A 15 6.93 -12.74 14.62
N VAL A 16 8.11 -12.78 15.22
CA VAL A 16 8.88 -11.57 15.53
C VAL A 16 9.66 -11.23 14.27
N PHE A 17 9.45 -10.03 13.74
CA PHE A 17 10.18 -9.50 12.59
C PHE A 17 11.16 -8.42 13.09
N PRO A 18 12.31 -8.79 13.67
CA PRO A 18 13.19 -7.85 14.38
C PRO A 18 13.80 -6.77 13.47
N ALA A 19 13.81 -6.99 12.16
CA ALA A 19 14.28 -6.02 11.16
C ALA A 19 13.16 -5.14 10.57
N VAL A 20 11.92 -5.29 11.04
CA VAL A 20 10.75 -4.59 10.49
C VAL A 20 10.12 -3.73 11.57
N ASP A 21 10.01 -2.44 11.30
CA ASP A 21 9.16 -1.54 12.08
C ASP A 21 7.70 -1.72 11.64
N ILE A 22 6.82 -2.05 12.58
CA ILE A 22 5.41 -2.32 12.32
C ILE A 22 4.58 -1.20 12.97
N ALA A 23 3.71 -0.58 12.17
CA ALA A 23 2.72 0.38 12.63
C ALA A 23 1.31 -0.15 12.38
N GLU A 24 0.44 -0.02 13.37
CA GLU A 24 -1.02 -0.11 13.16
C GLU A 24 -1.55 1.31 12.93
N GLY A 25 -2.28 1.50 11.83
CA GLY A 25 -2.85 2.80 11.50
C GLY A 25 -3.58 2.79 10.16
N ASP A 26 -4.34 3.85 9.90
CA ASP A 26 -4.92 4.11 8.59
C ASP A 26 -3.84 4.69 7.66
N ALA A 27 -3.76 4.15 6.44
CA ALA A 27 -2.81 4.58 5.43
C ALA A 27 -3.02 6.04 4.99
N GLU A 28 -4.20 6.64 5.24
CA GLU A 28 -4.42 8.08 5.04
C GLU A 28 -3.50 8.94 5.93
N TYR A 29 -3.08 8.43 7.09
CA TYR A 29 -2.16 9.09 8.03
C TYR A 29 -0.72 8.59 7.90
N LEU A 30 -0.34 8.09 6.72
CA LEU A 30 1.05 7.67 6.45
C LEU A 30 2.08 8.76 6.78
N PRO A 31 1.88 10.06 6.44
CA PRO A 31 2.83 11.11 6.81
C PRO A 31 3.08 11.20 8.32
N ASP A 32 2.02 11.15 9.13
CA ASP A 32 2.14 11.21 10.59
C ASP A 32 2.84 9.96 11.14
N THR A 33 2.50 8.79 10.58
CA THR A 33 3.11 7.51 10.94
C THR A 33 4.63 7.52 10.72
N LEU A 34 5.09 8.11 9.62
CA LEU A 34 6.52 8.28 9.33
C LEU A 34 7.16 9.34 10.23
N ALA A 35 6.48 10.47 10.46
CA ALA A 35 6.98 11.55 11.29
C ALA A 35 7.26 11.09 12.73
N THR A 36 6.42 10.21 13.30
CA THR A 36 6.66 9.62 14.63
C THR A 36 7.96 8.79 14.72
N ARG A 37 8.51 8.38 13.57
CA ARG A 37 9.78 7.64 13.43
C ARG A 37 10.95 8.53 13.01
N GLY A 38 10.74 9.84 12.94
CA GLY A 38 11.73 10.79 12.43
C GLY A 38 11.97 10.68 10.92
N LEU A 39 11.06 10.05 10.18
CA LEU A 39 11.13 9.89 8.73
C LEU A 39 10.24 10.94 8.05
N THR A 40 10.79 11.67 7.08
CA THR A 40 10.06 12.70 6.32
C THR A 40 9.83 12.29 4.86
N THR A 41 10.62 11.35 4.34
CA THR A 41 10.52 10.86 2.97
C THR A 41 10.73 9.36 2.89
N THR A 42 10.21 8.73 1.84
CA THR A 42 10.34 7.30 1.56
C THR A 42 10.90 7.08 0.16
N ASP A 43 11.92 6.23 0.01
CA ASP A 43 12.47 5.87 -1.30
C ASP A 43 11.51 4.97 -2.11
N VAL A 44 10.80 4.08 -1.43
CA VAL A 44 9.87 3.15 -2.06
C VAL A 44 8.62 2.97 -1.20
N VAL A 45 7.46 3.00 -1.83
CA VAL A 45 6.17 2.63 -1.21
C VAL A 45 5.58 1.46 -1.99
N ILE A 46 5.28 0.37 -1.28
CA ILE A 46 4.59 -0.80 -1.83
C ILE A 46 3.22 -0.90 -1.17
N SER A 47 2.16 -0.91 -1.97
CA SER A 47 0.79 -0.97 -1.50
C SER A 47 0.08 -2.24 -1.98
N SER A 48 -0.61 -2.91 -1.07
CA SER A 48 -1.53 -4.01 -1.34
C SER A 48 -3.00 -3.59 -1.24
N LEU A 49 -3.27 -2.29 -1.12
CA LEU A 49 -4.62 -1.79 -0.96
C LEU A 49 -5.49 -2.10 -2.19
N PRO A 50 -6.78 -2.44 -2.01
CA PRO A 50 -7.68 -2.75 -3.11
C PRO A 50 -8.19 -1.46 -3.79
N TRP A 51 -7.29 -0.72 -4.44
CA TRP A 51 -7.60 0.58 -5.05
C TRP A 51 -8.83 0.55 -5.98
N ALA A 52 -9.03 -0.54 -6.73
CA ALA A 52 -10.16 -0.71 -7.64
C ALA A 52 -11.52 -0.85 -6.92
N SER A 53 -11.54 -1.07 -5.61
CA SER A 53 -12.76 -1.16 -4.80
C SER A 53 -13.09 0.17 -4.10
N PHE A 54 -12.17 1.13 -4.09
CA PHE A 54 -12.34 2.39 -3.36
C PHE A 54 -13.12 3.45 -4.15
N GLY A 55 -13.87 4.27 -3.41
CA GLY A 55 -14.52 5.49 -3.92
C GLY A 55 -13.52 6.57 -4.36
N THR A 56 -14.02 7.62 -5.00
CA THR A 56 -13.16 8.70 -5.54
C THR A 56 -12.36 9.38 -4.43
N GLU A 57 -13.06 9.75 -3.36
CA GLU A 57 -12.55 10.56 -2.27
C GLU A 57 -11.46 9.79 -1.51
N LEU A 58 -11.69 8.49 -1.27
CA LEU A 58 -10.71 7.63 -0.62
C LEU A 58 -9.46 7.41 -1.49
N GLN A 59 -9.62 7.17 -2.80
CA GLN A 59 -8.45 7.08 -3.70
C GLN A 59 -7.62 8.37 -3.70
N GLN A 60 -8.28 9.53 -3.70
CA GLN A 60 -7.62 10.83 -3.67
C GLN A 60 -6.87 11.07 -2.36
N ARG A 61 -7.49 10.79 -1.21
CA ARG A 61 -6.84 10.93 0.10
C ARG A 61 -5.64 10.01 0.24
N LEU A 62 -5.79 8.73 -0.11
CA LEU A 62 -4.71 7.75 -0.01
C LEU A 62 -3.56 8.07 -0.97
N ILE A 63 -3.82 8.43 -2.23
CA ILE A 63 -2.73 8.78 -3.14
C ILE A 63 -2.03 10.06 -2.69
N HIS A 64 -2.78 11.02 -2.13
CA HIS A 64 -2.21 12.25 -1.60
C HIS A 64 -1.27 11.93 -0.43
N ALA A 65 -1.75 11.15 0.54
CA ALA A 65 -0.97 10.70 1.69
C ALA A 65 0.32 9.98 1.26
N VAL A 66 0.25 9.09 0.26
CA VAL A 66 1.45 8.46 -0.32
C VAL A 66 2.37 9.48 -0.98
N THR A 67 1.86 10.30 -1.90
CA THR A 67 2.70 11.24 -2.67
C THR A 67 3.37 12.31 -1.80
N ALA A 68 2.75 12.67 -0.67
CA ALA A 68 3.30 13.63 0.29
C ALA A 68 4.58 13.13 0.97
N THR A 69 4.81 11.81 1.00
CA THR A 69 6.00 11.20 1.61
C THR A 69 7.07 10.84 0.58
N LEU A 70 6.84 11.08 -0.72
CA LEU A 70 7.79 10.67 -1.76
C LEU A 70 8.85 11.75 -2.02
N SER A 71 10.10 11.32 -2.15
CA SER A 71 11.19 12.12 -2.72
C SER A 71 11.13 12.10 -4.26
N PRO A 72 11.88 12.97 -4.98
CA PRO A 72 11.87 13.03 -6.45
C PRO A 72 12.20 11.70 -7.14
N ASP A 73 13.03 10.87 -6.51
CA ASP A 73 13.49 9.59 -7.08
C ASP A 73 12.68 8.40 -6.59
N SER A 74 11.65 8.64 -5.78
CA SER A 74 10.88 7.57 -5.17
C SER A 74 10.05 6.77 -6.16
N VAL A 75 9.77 5.53 -5.76
CA VAL A 75 8.93 4.60 -6.52
C VAL A 75 7.69 4.23 -5.72
N PHE A 76 6.53 4.34 -6.34
CA PHE A 76 5.30 3.74 -5.83
C PHE A 76 4.97 2.48 -6.63
N ALA A 77 4.67 1.38 -5.95
CA ALA A 77 4.26 0.13 -6.57
C ALA A 77 2.98 -0.40 -5.91
N THR A 78 2.03 -0.82 -6.73
CA THR A 78 0.82 -1.50 -6.26
C THR A 78 0.41 -2.56 -7.27
N PHE A 79 -0.36 -3.56 -6.84
CA PHE A 79 -0.94 -4.50 -7.79
C PHE A 79 -2.39 -4.14 -8.13
N SER A 80 -2.86 -4.68 -9.25
CA SER A 80 -4.26 -4.64 -9.66
C SER A 80 -4.60 -5.94 -10.37
N TYR A 81 -5.86 -6.36 -10.26
CA TYR A 81 -6.31 -7.58 -10.91
C TYR A 81 -6.71 -7.33 -12.36
N ALA A 82 -6.35 -8.27 -13.24
CA ALA A 82 -6.65 -8.20 -14.67
C ALA A 82 -8.16 -8.12 -14.93
N HIS A 83 -8.97 -8.91 -14.20
CA HIS A 83 -10.43 -8.91 -14.34
C HIS A 83 -11.08 -7.59 -13.87
N ALA A 84 -10.46 -6.89 -12.91
CA ALA A 84 -10.96 -5.63 -12.36
C ALA A 84 -10.54 -4.40 -13.19
N GLN A 85 -9.67 -4.57 -14.20
CA GLN A 85 -9.07 -3.47 -14.94
C GLN A 85 -10.11 -2.59 -15.68
N GLN A 86 -11.25 -3.15 -16.07
CA GLN A 86 -12.30 -2.42 -16.78
C GLN A 86 -13.23 -1.63 -15.86
N LEU A 87 -13.16 -1.83 -14.54
CA LEU A 87 -14.00 -1.12 -13.59
C LEU A 87 -13.72 0.39 -13.64
N PRO A 88 -14.74 1.26 -13.56
CA PRO A 88 -14.57 2.71 -13.55
C PRO A 88 -13.57 3.19 -12.49
N GLN A 89 -13.60 2.57 -11.30
CA GLN A 89 -12.71 2.87 -10.18
C GLN A 89 -11.25 2.52 -10.50
N ALA A 90 -10.99 1.42 -11.21
CA ALA A 90 -9.66 1.01 -11.62
C ALA A 90 -9.11 1.96 -12.70
N ARG A 91 -9.94 2.35 -13.67
CA ARG A 91 -9.58 3.35 -14.69
C ARG A 91 -9.26 4.70 -14.07
N ARG A 92 -10.12 5.18 -13.16
CA ARG A 92 -9.91 6.43 -12.42
C ARG A 92 -8.61 6.40 -11.63
N PHE A 93 -8.32 5.31 -10.93
CA PHE A 93 -7.06 5.19 -10.21
C PHE A 93 -5.84 5.26 -11.13
N ARG A 94 -5.90 4.64 -12.33
CA ARG A 94 -4.83 4.76 -13.33
C ARG A 94 -4.66 6.19 -13.83
N THR A 95 -5.76 6.93 -14.05
CA THR A 95 -5.71 8.35 -14.39
C THR A 95 -5.06 9.15 -13.26
N LEU A 96 -5.47 8.90 -12.01
CA LEU A 96 -4.91 9.56 -10.83
C LEU A 96 -3.40 9.31 -10.68
N LEU A 97 -2.92 8.09 -10.95
CA LEU A 97 -1.49 7.81 -11.02
C LEU A 97 -0.82 8.61 -12.15
N ALA A 98 -1.42 8.66 -13.33
CA ALA A 98 -0.88 9.40 -14.46
C ALA A 98 -0.85 10.93 -14.23
N GLU A 99 -1.72 11.47 -13.36
CA GLU A 99 -1.70 12.87 -12.91
C GLU A 99 -0.60 13.12 -11.88
N ARG A 100 -0.39 12.19 -10.95
CA ARG A 100 0.57 12.35 -9.84
C ARG A 100 2.00 11.94 -10.16
N PHE A 101 2.24 11.21 -11.24
CA PHE A 101 3.56 10.68 -11.59
C PHE A 101 3.89 10.90 -13.06
N GLU A 102 5.14 11.28 -13.35
CA GLU A 102 5.60 11.45 -14.73
C GLU A 102 5.57 10.14 -15.52
N GLU A 103 5.78 9.01 -14.83
CA GLU A 103 5.85 7.71 -15.46
C GLU A 103 5.01 6.70 -14.68
N VAL A 104 4.10 6.01 -15.38
CA VAL A 104 3.31 4.90 -14.86
C VAL A 104 3.43 3.72 -15.82
N THR A 105 4.10 2.66 -15.38
CA THR A 105 4.34 1.45 -16.17
C THR A 105 3.56 0.26 -15.61
N VAL A 106 2.95 -0.52 -16.50
CA VAL A 106 2.35 -1.82 -16.18
C VAL A 106 3.41 -2.91 -16.36
N ARG A 107 3.68 -3.68 -15.32
CA ARG A 107 4.56 -4.86 -15.39
C ARG A 107 3.78 -6.10 -15.85
N ARG A 108 4.52 -7.17 -16.16
CA ARG A 108 3.95 -8.43 -16.67
C ARG A 108 2.88 -8.97 -15.72
N THR A 109 1.75 -9.40 -16.28
CA THR A 109 0.70 -10.10 -15.54
C THR A 109 1.24 -11.43 -15.02
N VAL A 110 1.07 -11.68 -13.72
CA VAL A 110 1.35 -12.96 -13.07
C VAL A 110 0.10 -13.83 -13.23
N TRP A 111 0.08 -14.64 -14.28
CA TRP A 111 -1.06 -15.51 -14.62
C TRP A 111 -1.27 -16.66 -13.64
N CYS A 112 -0.20 -17.09 -12.97
CA CYS A 112 -0.27 -18.13 -11.93
C CYS A 112 -0.91 -17.62 -10.62
N ASN A 113 -1.14 -16.31 -10.48
CA ASN A 113 -1.94 -15.77 -9.41
C ASN A 113 -3.42 -15.88 -9.80
N ILE A 114 -4.27 -16.49 -8.96
CA ILE A 114 -5.72 -16.55 -9.22
C ILE A 114 -6.44 -15.66 -8.21
N PRO A 115 -7.12 -14.57 -8.64
CA PRO A 115 -7.23 -14.11 -10.02
C PRO A 115 -5.96 -13.41 -10.55
N PRO A 116 -5.70 -13.43 -11.88
CA PRO A 116 -4.49 -12.85 -12.46
C PRO A 116 -4.28 -11.39 -12.05
N ALA A 117 -3.07 -11.05 -11.64
CA ALA A 117 -2.71 -9.72 -11.18
C ALA A 117 -1.50 -9.18 -11.94
N TYR A 118 -1.40 -7.87 -12.04
CA TYR A 118 -0.25 -7.16 -12.60
C TYR A 118 0.17 -6.05 -11.65
N VAL A 119 1.43 -5.63 -11.74
CA VAL A 119 1.96 -4.53 -10.94
C VAL A 119 1.91 -3.24 -11.73
N LEU A 120 1.36 -2.20 -11.12
CA LEU A 120 1.51 -0.81 -11.52
C LEU A 120 2.71 -0.23 -10.79
N GLN A 121 3.67 0.30 -11.54
CA GLN A 121 4.82 0.99 -11.00
C GLN A 121 4.79 2.44 -11.46
N ALA A 122 4.78 3.36 -10.51
CA ALA A 122 4.81 4.79 -10.75
C ALA A 122 6.12 5.39 -10.23
N ARG A 123 6.72 6.28 -11.01
CA ARG A 123 8.02 6.91 -10.73
C ARG A 123 7.95 8.41 -10.98
N ARG A 124 8.90 9.15 -10.42
CA ARG A 124 9.03 10.60 -10.61
C ARG A 124 7.73 11.30 -10.20
N PRO A 125 7.41 11.31 -8.89
CA PRO A 125 6.21 11.98 -8.39
C PRO A 125 6.25 13.46 -8.77
N ARG A 126 5.15 13.95 -9.33
CA ARG A 126 4.99 15.37 -9.62
C ARG A 126 4.75 16.10 -8.32
N ARG A 127 5.56 17.14 -8.07
CA ARG A 127 5.29 18.07 -6.98
C ARG A 127 4.13 18.99 -7.38
N PRO A 128 3.22 19.30 -6.44
CA PRO A 128 2.22 20.35 -6.65
C PRO A 128 2.90 21.70 -6.88
#